data_AF-A0A2N2NCC0-F1
#
_entry.id   AF-A0A2N2NCC0-F1
#
_cell.length_a   1.000
_cell.length_b   1.000
_cell.length_c   1.000
_cell.angle_alpha   90.00
_cell.angle_beta   90.00
_cell.angle_gamma   90.00
#
_symmetry.space_group_name_H-M   'P 1'
#
loop_
_entity.id
_entity.type
_entity.pdbx_description
1 polymer ?
#
loop_
_entity_poly.entity_id
_entity_poly.type
_entity_poly.pdbx_seq_one_letter_code
_entity_poly.pdbx_strand_id
1 'polypeptide(L)'
;MLIINKKFSNLLKGYQRALELDQKLKTEWESKYKPKLLGKLQEKESEQINDYQEKLLAWQESERQGIAQWEETEKIKLNEWETNEIVRQTSFAAESAQNQVKNQLAIEQQKQKRTIWMILWISFVALCFVLFLIGLFVKVGVILGLLGSLSAMGAGIFSIVAFIIFIVKCFTGIQPLPRYVPAPKPQPAIRIANKQPQEPAFSDDLTNRFSCPSVIAQWMEVIQYKDQGKEYFRKLAEDNPKAIGGIPGEMAMLNEHIWCERIDLEGIYILGLKTSTQGDIDGISITKKGLWVLESKYLLGNVVYKNGIWKQSVYVKHPGQSYMDGWEEKEFTEPFQPDVQLEKAVKKITHLFSDYSKENPWMKDAISGTIVFTNENVDLDISNCDFLYAKIYGYFSVIFKGQDIDEMTFERQLEIADILLAANRKYEKEEVSAMQLAVDIYNQSIKSLEKLIKSPVIN
;
A
#
# COMPACT_ATOMS: atom_id res chain seq x y z
N MET A 1 4.42 -5.91 -29.53
CA MET A 1 4.53 -7.02 -30.51
C MET A 1 3.34 -7.90 -30.38
N LEU A 2 2.79 -8.34 -31.50
CA LEU A 2 1.79 -9.39 -31.51
C LEU A 2 2.45 -10.73 -31.83
N ILE A 3 2.57 -11.60 -30.84
CA ILE A 3 3.19 -12.93 -30.98
C ILE A 3 2.10 -13.91 -31.40
N ILE A 4 1.88 -14.05 -32.71
CA ILE A 4 0.71 -14.72 -33.25
C ILE A 4 0.69 -16.20 -32.87
N ASN A 5 -0.43 -16.64 -32.31
CA ASN A 5 -0.73 -18.05 -32.18
C ASN A 5 -1.16 -18.61 -33.55
N LYS A 6 -0.34 -19.52 -34.09
CA LYS A 6 -0.47 -20.04 -35.46
C LYS A 6 -1.79 -20.75 -35.75
N LYS A 7 -2.55 -21.12 -34.72
CA LYS A 7 -3.90 -21.70 -34.89
C LYS A 7 -4.91 -20.71 -35.48
N PHE A 8 -4.68 -19.40 -35.37
CA PHE A 8 -5.64 -18.43 -35.87
C PHE A 8 -5.53 -18.22 -37.38
N SER A 9 -6.67 -17.97 -38.03
CA SER A 9 -6.76 -17.66 -39.45
C SER A 9 -7.62 -16.45 -39.75
N ASN A 10 -7.42 -15.87 -40.93
CA ASN A 10 -8.12 -14.67 -41.39
C ASN A 10 -7.87 -13.50 -40.44
N LEU A 11 -6.62 -13.31 -40.03
CA LEU A 11 -6.18 -12.28 -39.10
C LEU A 11 -6.60 -10.89 -39.55
N LEU A 12 -6.39 -10.53 -40.82
CA LEU A 12 -6.78 -9.21 -41.34
C LEU A 12 -8.30 -9.00 -41.26
N LYS A 13 -9.08 -9.97 -41.73
CA LYS A 13 -10.55 -9.89 -41.66
C LYS A 13 -11.05 -9.89 -40.22
N GLY A 14 -10.37 -10.62 -39.34
CA GLY A 14 -10.63 -10.63 -37.91
C GLY A 14 -10.41 -9.27 -37.27
N TYR A 15 -9.29 -8.62 -37.59
CA TYR A 15 -8.96 -7.27 -37.13
C TYR A 15 -10.01 -6.24 -37.61
N GLN A 16 -10.33 -6.24 -38.91
CA GLN A 16 -11.35 -5.35 -39.49
C GLN A 16 -12.72 -5.57 -38.82
N ARG A 17 -13.11 -6.83 -38.61
CA ARG A 17 -14.36 -7.16 -37.95
C ARG A 17 -14.36 -6.76 -36.47
N ALA A 18 -13.24 -6.92 -35.77
CA ALA A 18 -13.10 -6.52 -34.38
C ALA A 18 -13.20 -4.98 -34.24
N LEU A 19 -12.61 -4.21 -35.14
CA LEU A 19 -12.75 -2.75 -35.18
C LEU A 19 -14.20 -2.31 -35.41
N GLU A 20 -14.88 -2.91 -36.38
CA GLU A 20 -16.29 -2.62 -36.66
C GLU A 20 -17.17 -2.91 -35.43
N LEU A 21 -16.97 -4.07 -34.80
CA LEU A 21 -17.72 -4.49 -33.62
C LEU A 21 -17.39 -3.66 -32.37
N ASP A 22 -16.13 -3.22 -32.22
CA ASP A 22 -15.71 -2.31 -31.15
C ASP A 22 -16.41 -0.96 -31.26
N GLN A 23 -16.47 -0.39 -32.47
CA GLN A 23 -17.17 0.85 -32.72
C GLN A 23 -18.69 0.71 -32.53
N LYS A 24 -19.25 -0.41 -32.97
CA LYS A 24 -20.65 -0.75 -32.72
C LYS A 24 -20.93 -0.83 -31.21
N LEU A 25 -20.09 -1.54 -30.46
CA LEU A 25 -20.25 -1.70 -29.01
C LEU A 25 -20.14 -0.36 -28.28
N LYS A 26 -19.20 0.52 -28.65
CA LYS A 26 -19.09 1.89 -28.11
C LYS A 26 -20.36 2.69 -28.34
N THR A 27 -20.94 2.59 -29.54
CA THR A 27 -22.20 3.27 -29.88
C THR A 27 -23.37 2.72 -29.06
N GLU A 28 -23.47 1.40 -28.92
CA GLU A 28 -24.51 0.77 -28.09
C GLU A 28 -24.29 1.04 -26.59
N TRP A 29 -23.05 1.15 -26.14
CA TRP A 29 -22.72 1.51 -24.77
C TRP A 29 -23.31 2.87 -24.41
N GLU A 30 -22.98 3.92 -25.17
CA GLU A 30 -23.47 5.27 -24.89
C GLU A 30 -24.98 5.41 -25.12
N SER A 31 -25.54 4.77 -26.16
CA SER A 31 -26.96 4.97 -26.53
C SER A 31 -27.94 4.05 -25.81
N LYS A 32 -27.51 2.86 -25.34
CA LYS A 32 -28.40 1.81 -24.81
C LYS A 32 -27.97 1.31 -23.44
N TYR A 33 -26.72 0.89 -23.25
CA TYR A 33 -26.32 0.18 -22.03
C TYR A 33 -26.08 1.12 -20.84
N LYS A 34 -25.33 2.21 -21.04
CA LYS A 34 -25.03 3.22 -20.01
C LYS A 34 -26.29 3.92 -19.48
N PRO A 35 -27.26 4.36 -20.31
CA PRO A 35 -28.52 4.91 -19.80
C PRO A 35 -29.35 3.90 -19.01
N LYS A 36 -29.39 2.63 -19.44
CA LYS A 36 -30.10 1.57 -18.70
C LYS A 36 -29.44 1.26 -17.36
N LEU A 37 -28.11 1.26 -17.32
CA LEU A 37 -27.35 1.09 -16.09
C LEU A 37 -27.62 2.24 -15.12
N LEU A 38 -27.55 3.48 -15.62
CA LEU A 38 -27.85 4.69 -14.83
C LEU A 38 -29.27 4.62 -14.24
N GLY A 39 -30.29 4.29 -15.04
CA GLY A 39 -31.66 4.15 -14.54
C GLY A 39 -31.79 3.10 -13.43
N LYS A 40 -31.10 1.95 -13.56
CA LYS A 40 -31.08 0.92 -12.51
C LYS A 40 -30.33 1.35 -11.26
N LEU A 41 -29.27 2.14 -11.41
CA LEU A 41 -28.53 2.70 -10.28
C LEU A 41 -29.34 3.79 -9.56
N GLN A 42 -30.07 4.64 -10.29
CA GLN A 42 -30.96 5.67 -9.73
C GLN A 42 -32.13 5.06 -8.94
N GLU A 43 -32.72 3.95 -9.43
CA GLU A 43 -33.73 3.19 -8.68
C GLU A 43 -33.17 2.72 -7.34
N LYS A 44 -31.99 2.09 -7.33
CA LYS A 44 -31.32 1.63 -6.10
C LYS A 44 -30.88 2.78 -5.19
N GLU A 45 -30.40 3.88 -5.77
CA GLU A 45 -30.01 5.08 -5.03
C GLU A 45 -31.21 5.65 -4.27
N SER A 46 -32.37 5.72 -4.92
CA SER A 46 -33.62 6.19 -4.28
C SER A 46 -34.01 5.31 -3.09
N GLU A 47 -33.88 3.98 -3.21
CA GLU A 47 -34.10 3.04 -2.11
C GLU A 47 -33.10 3.26 -0.96
N GLN A 48 -31.81 3.45 -1.29
CA GLN A 48 -30.74 3.68 -0.30
C GLN A 48 -30.86 5.03 0.39
N ILE A 49 -31.29 6.08 -0.31
CA ILE A 49 -31.53 7.42 0.27
C ILE A 49 -32.66 7.33 1.30
N ASN A 50 -33.75 6.62 1.00
CA ASN A 50 -34.85 6.44 1.94
C ASN A 50 -34.40 5.69 3.20
N ASP A 51 -33.68 4.57 3.05
CA ASP A 51 -33.10 3.82 4.18
C ASP A 51 -32.09 4.67 4.99
N TYR A 52 -31.26 5.47 4.30
CA TYR A 52 -30.33 6.41 4.93
C TYR A 52 -31.08 7.46 5.75
N GLN A 53 -32.14 8.06 5.22
CA GLN A 53 -32.95 9.07 5.93
C GLN A 53 -33.62 8.47 7.17
N GLU A 54 -34.18 7.27 7.08
CA GLU A 54 -34.75 6.56 8.24
C GLU A 54 -33.69 6.30 9.33
N LYS A 55 -32.51 5.81 8.92
CA LYS A 55 -31.38 5.57 9.84
C LYS A 55 -30.83 6.87 10.44
N LEU A 56 -30.78 7.95 9.67
CA LEU A 56 -30.31 9.25 10.12
C LEU A 56 -31.26 9.84 11.16
N LEU A 57 -32.57 9.76 10.93
CA LEU A 57 -33.58 10.20 11.90
C LEU A 57 -33.52 9.38 13.20
N ALA A 58 -33.40 8.05 13.10
CA ALA A 58 -33.25 7.19 14.27
C ALA A 58 -31.96 7.49 15.04
N TRP A 59 -30.85 7.75 14.34
CA TRP A 59 -29.59 8.15 14.95
C TRP A 59 -29.69 9.52 15.63
N GLN A 60 -30.32 10.51 15.00
CA GLN A 60 -30.53 11.85 15.58
C GLN A 60 -31.35 11.78 16.88
N GLU A 61 -32.42 10.98 16.91
CA GLU A 61 -33.23 10.80 18.11
C GLU A 61 -32.45 10.09 19.21
N SER A 62 -31.71 9.02 18.86
CA SER A 62 -30.85 8.31 19.82
C SER A 62 -29.74 9.20 20.40
N GLU A 63 -29.11 10.01 19.56
CA GLU A 63 -28.11 10.99 20.00
C GLU A 63 -28.71 12.03 20.95
N ARG A 64 -29.89 12.58 20.61
CA ARG A 64 -30.59 13.53 21.48
C ARG A 64 -30.88 12.94 22.86
N GLN A 65 -31.40 11.71 22.90
CA GLN A 65 -31.66 11.00 24.15
C GLN A 65 -30.37 10.72 24.93
N GLY A 66 -29.31 10.30 24.25
CA GLY A 66 -28.00 10.05 24.84
C GLY A 66 -27.36 11.32 25.43
N ILE A 67 -27.53 12.48 24.79
CA ILE A 67 -27.10 13.78 25.34
C ILE A 67 -27.87 14.10 26.61
N ALA A 68 -29.21 14.02 26.57
CA ALA A 68 -30.05 14.35 27.72
C ALA A 68 -29.74 13.46 28.94
N GLN A 69 -29.57 12.15 28.74
CA GLN A 69 -29.21 11.21 29.81
C GLN A 69 -27.82 11.48 30.38
N TRP A 70 -26.84 11.82 29.53
CA TRP A 70 -25.50 12.19 29.97
C TRP A 70 -25.53 13.49 30.80
N GLU A 71 -26.23 14.53 30.33
CA GLU A 71 -26.38 15.80 31.07
C GLU A 71 -27.08 15.60 32.42
N GLU A 72 -28.14 14.81 32.48
CA GLU A 72 -28.84 14.49 33.72
C GLU A 72 -27.92 13.75 34.69
N THR A 73 -27.15 12.77 34.21
CA THR A 73 -26.19 12.01 35.03
C THR A 73 -25.08 12.91 35.59
N GLU A 74 -24.52 13.80 34.76
CA GLU A 74 -23.49 14.75 35.21
C GLU A 74 -24.04 15.77 36.21
N LYS A 75 -25.29 16.23 36.02
CA LYS A 75 -25.97 17.10 36.97
C LYS A 75 -26.21 16.41 38.31
N ILE A 76 -26.62 15.13 38.31
CA ILE A 76 -26.81 14.34 39.54
C ILE A 76 -25.47 14.21 40.29
N LYS A 77 -24.39 13.82 39.61
CA LYS A 77 -23.05 13.71 40.23
C LYS A 77 -22.58 15.03 40.85
N LEU A 78 -22.81 16.15 40.13
CA LEU A 78 -22.43 17.47 40.63
C LEU A 78 -23.26 17.85 41.86
N ASN A 79 -24.57 17.64 41.83
CA ASN A 79 -25.46 17.93 42.96
C ASN A 79 -25.14 17.07 44.18
N GLU A 80 -24.84 15.79 44.00
CA GLU A 80 -24.40 14.89 45.08
C GLU A 80 -23.09 15.37 45.68
N TRP A 81 -22.13 15.79 44.86
CA TRP A 81 -20.89 16.37 45.33
C TRP A 81 -21.13 17.66 46.13
N GLU A 82 -21.95 18.59 45.62
CA GLU A 82 -22.27 19.86 46.29
C GLU A 82 -22.97 19.63 47.63
N THR A 83 -23.94 18.70 47.67
CA THR A 83 -24.67 18.36 48.89
C THR A 83 -23.72 17.76 49.94
N ASN A 84 -22.87 16.82 49.54
CA ASN A 84 -21.87 16.23 50.43
C ASN A 84 -20.84 17.26 50.89
N GLU A 85 -20.49 18.23 50.06
CA GLU A 85 -19.58 19.31 50.41
C GLU A 85 -20.17 20.26 51.45
N ILE A 86 -21.46 20.62 51.31
CA ILE A 86 -22.19 21.40 52.32
C ILE A 86 -22.20 20.66 53.66
N VAL A 87 -22.46 19.35 53.66
CA VAL A 87 -22.43 18.52 54.87
C VAL A 87 -21.03 18.55 55.51
N ARG A 88 -19.96 18.36 54.72
CA ARG A 88 -18.57 18.41 55.21
C ARG A 88 -18.19 19.78 55.77
N GLN A 89 -18.60 20.86 55.13
CA GLN A 89 -18.36 22.22 55.63
C GLN A 89 -19.10 22.47 56.93
N THR A 90 -20.36 22.05 57.02
CA THR A 90 -21.19 22.23 58.21
C THR A 90 -20.65 21.41 59.39
N SER A 91 -20.24 20.16 59.17
CA SER A 91 -19.64 19.32 60.20
C SER A 91 -18.30 19.91 60.68
N PHE A 92 -17.46 20.39 59.76
CA PHE A 92 -16.21 21.06 60.10
C PHE A 92 -16.45 22.36 60.88
N ALA A 93 -17.44 23.16 60.50
CA ALA A 93 -17.80 24.39 61.20
C ALA A 93 -18.29 24.10 62.63
N ALA A 94 -19.11 23.07 62.82
CA ALA A 94 -19.58 22.65 64.14
C ALA A 94 -18.44 22.14 65.03
N GLU A 95 -17.54 21.32 64.48
CA GLU A 95 -16.35 20.82 65.17
C GLU A 95 -15.38 21.97 65.51
N SER A 96 -15.17 22.89 64.58
CA SER A 96 -14.33 24.08 64.78
C SER A 96 -14.91 25.00 65.85
N ALA A 97 -16.23 25.23 65.86
CA ALA A 97 -16.90 26.01 66.90
C ALA A 97 -16.76 25.36 68.28
N GLN A 98 -16.93 24.03 68.38
CA GLN A 98 -16.73 23.30 69.63
C GLN A 98 -15.28 23.39 70.11
N ASN A 99 -14.32 23.26 69.20
CA ASN A 99 -12.89 23.39 69.51
C ASN A 99 -12.51 24.83 69.85
N GLN A 100 -13.16 25.83 69.26
CA GLN A 100 -12.99 27.24 69.59
C GLN A 100 -13.51 27.55 70.99
N VAL A 101 -14.66 27.01 71.40
CA VAL A 101 -15.19 27.13 72.77
C VAL A 101 -14.24 26.44 73.76
N LYS A 102 -13.75 25.22 73.46
CA LYS A 102 -12.76 24.53 74.30
C LYS A 102 -11.47 25.34 74.43
N ASN A 103 -10.96 25.90 73.34
CA ASN A 103 -9.77 26.75 73.35
C ASN A 103 -10.02 28.05 74.13
N GLN A 104 -11.18 28.70 73.98
CA GLN A 104 -11.53 29.89 74.76
C GLN A 104 -11.63 29.58 76.27
N LEU A 105 -12.29 28.48 76.65
CA LEU A 105 -12.36 28.06 78.04
C LEU A 105 -10.97 27.77 78.61
N ALA A 106 -10.09 27.13 77.83
CA ALA A 106 -8.70 26.90 78.22
C ALA A 106 -7.94 28.22 78.38
N ILE A 107 -8.13 29.19 77.48
CA ILE A 107 -7.55 30.55 77.56
C ILE A 107 -8.04 31.26 78.83
N GLU A 108 -9.33 31.23 79.13
CA GLU A 108 -9.90 31.88 80.31
C GLU A 108 -9.41 31.24 81.60
N GLN A 109 -9.39 29.91 81.70
CA GLN A 109 -8.83 29.21 82.84
C GLN A 109 -7.34 29.52 83.02
N GLN A 110 -6.58 29.62 81.94
CA GLN A 110 -5.16 30.00 81.99
C GLN A 110 -5.01 31.46 82.45
N LYS A 111 -5.84 32.38 81.96
CA LYS A 111 -5.89 33.78 82.41
C LYS A 111 -6.24 33.88 83.90
N GLN A 112 -7.28 33.19 84.36
CA GLN A 112 -7.69 33.18 85.77
C GLN A 112 -6.57 32.64 86.66
N LYS A 113 -5.99 31.48 86.31
CA LYS A 113 -4.85 30.91 87.05
C LYS A 113 -3.68 31.89 87.10
N ARG A 114 -3.34 32.53 85.97
CA ARG A 114 -2.32 33.57 85.91
C ARG A 114 -2.64 34.74 86.85
N THR A 115 -3.86 35.25 86.82
CA THR A 115 -4.31 36.36 87.67
C THR A 115 -4.27 36.01 89.15
N ILE A 116 -4.67 34.79 89.54
CA ILE A 116 -4.59 34.32 90.93
C ILE A 116 -3.14 34.32 91.42
N TRP A 117 -2.21 33.77 90.64
CA TRP A 117 -0.79 33.77 90.99
C TRP A 117 -0.19 35.18 91.06
N MET A 118 -0.63 36.07 90.17
CA MET A 118 -0.26 37.50 90.21
C MET A 118 -0.77 38.18 91.47
N ILE A 119 -2.04 37.98 91.84
CA ILE A 119 -2.64 38.55 93.05
C ILE A 119 -1.95 38.01 94.29
N LEU A 120 -1.70 36.70 94.37
CA LEU A 120 -0.97 36.08 95.50
C LEU A 120 0.41 36.72 95.64
N TRP A 121 1.15 36.84 94.54
CA TRP A 121 2.44 37.52 94.53
C TRP A 121 2.34 38.96 95.09
N ILE A 122 1.46 39.79 94.55
CA ILE A 122 1.29 41.20 94.97
C ILE A 122 0.85 41.28 96.45
N SER A 123 -0.10 40.46 96.87
CA SER A 123 -0.62 40.44 98.24
C SER A 123 0.44 40.04 99.25
N PHE A 124 1.28 39.04 98.94
CA PHE A 124 2.40 38.67 99.82
C PHE A 124 3.47 39.77 99.88
N VAL A 125 3.74 40.47 98.76
CA VAL A 125 4.62 41.66 98.76
C VAL A 125 4.04 42.76 99.65
N ALA A 126 2.76 43.06 99.53
CA ALA A 126 2.08 44.06 100.36
C ALA A 126 2.08 43.65 101.84
N LEU A 127 1.83 42.38 102.14
CA LEU A 127 1.86 41.84 103.50
C LEU A 127 3.26 41.95 104.12
N CYS A 128 4.31 41.59 103.38
CA CYS A 128 5.70 41.83 103.79
C CYS A 128 5.91 43.30 104.16
N PHE A 129 5.43 44.22 103.33
CA PHE A 129 5.60 45.65 103.51
C PHE A 129 4.83 46.18 104.73
N VAL A 130 3.59 45.74 104.93
CA VAL A 130 2.77 46.13 106.10
C VAL A 130 3.37 45.57 107.39
N LEU A 131 3.76 44.30 107.43
CA LEU A 131 4.41 43.70 108.60
C LEU A 131 5.73 44.40 108.93
N PHE A 132 6.49 44.79 107.90
CA PHE A 132 7.69 45.59 108.06
C PHE A 132 7.40 46.99 108.63
N LEU A 133 6.37 47.68 108.12
CA LEU A 133 5.98 49.01 108.61
C LEU A 133 5.43 48.98 110.06
N ILE A 134 4.63 47.98 110.42
CA ILE A 134 4.14 47.80 111.80
C ILE A 134 5.32 47.64 112.75
N GLY A 135 6.33 46.86 112.36
CA GLY A 135 7.58 46.73 113.11
C GLY A 135 8.34 48.05 113.30
N LEU A 136 8.22 48.99 112.35
CA LEU A 136 8.89 50.30 112.41
C LEU A 136 8.13 51.35 113.24
N PHE A 137 6.80 51.39 113.16
CA PHE A 137 5.99 52.49 113.72
C PHE A 137 5.42 52.24 115.11
N VAL A 138 5.31 50.99 115.53
CA VAL A 138 4.70 50.65 116.81
C VAL A 138 5.79 50.60 117.87
N LYS A 139 5.87 51.62 118.75
CA LYS A 139 6.67 51.61 119.99
C LYS A 139 6.09 50.60 121.01
N VAL A 140 6.04 49.33 120.63
CA VAL A 140 5.67 48.22 121.51
C VAL A 140 6.86 47.26 121.55
N GLY A 141 7.13 46.72 122.74
CA GLY A 141 8.40 46.10 123.11
C GLY A 141 9.01 45.10 122.12
N VAL A 142 10.35 44.99 122.17
CA VAL A 142 11.28 44.27 121.28
C VAL A 142 10.79 42.89 120.79
N ILE A 143 10.05 42.13 121.61
CA ILE A 143 9.55 40.79 121.28
C ILE A 143 8.53 40.80 120.14
N LEU A 144 7.65 41.80 120.08
CA LEU A 144 6.65 41.93 119.00
C LEU A 144 7.30 42.29 117.65
N GLY A 145 8.41 43.03 117.67
CA GLY A 145 9.20 43.35 116.47
C GLY A 145 9.88 42.13 115.84
N LEU A 146 10.42 41.22 116.66
CA LEU A 146 11.04 39.97 116.21
C LEU A 146 10.03 38.99 115.58
N LEU A 147 8.81 38.90 116.13
CA LEU A 147 7.75 38.11 115.52
C LEU A 147 7.36 38.69 114.15
N GLY A 148 7.25 40.01 114.05
CA GLY A 148 6.94 40.72 112.80
C GLY A 148 7.97 40.48 111.70
N SER A 149 9.28 40.47 112.02
CA SER A 149 10.34 40.26 111.04
C SER A 149 10.39 38.83 110.50
N LEU A 150 10.19 37.81 111.35
CA LEU A 150 10.10 36.41 110.92
C LEU A 150 8.88 36.16 110.02
N SER A 151 7.72 36.74 110.36
CA SER A 151 6.53 36.67 109.50
C SER A 151 6.74 37.37 108.15
N ALA A 152 7.48 38.49 108.12
CA ALA A 152 7.81 39.19 106.88
C ALA A 152 8.75 38.37 105.97
N MET A 153 9.76 37.68 106.53
CA MET A 153 10.62 36.77 105.75
C MET A 153 9.83 35.60 105.15
N GLY A 154 8.94 34.98 105.92
CA GLY A 154 8.06 33.91 105.44
C GLY A 154 7.20 34.37 104.27
N ALA A 155 6.54 35.53 104.41
CA ALA A 155 5.77 36.13 103.33
C ALA A 155 6.64 36.45 102.09
N GLY A 156 7.91 36.81 102.29
CA GLY A 156 8.85 37.13 101.20
C GLY A 156 9.19 35.94 100.32
N ILE A 157 9.42 34.76 100.93
CA ILE A 157 9.67 33.52 100.19
C ILE A 157 8.44 33.12 99.36
N PHE A 158 7.24 33.20 99.95
CA PHE A 158 5.99 32.89 99.24
C PHE A 158 5.75 33.81 98.03
N SER A 159 6.10 35.09 98.15
CA SER A 159 6.04 36.05 97.04
C SER A 159 6.92 35.61 95.86
N ILE A 160 8.17 35.20 96.10
CA ILE A 160 9.09 34.79 95.02
C ILE A 160 8.57 33.54 94.30
N VAL A 161 8.06 32.54 95.04
CA VAL A 161 7.49 31.33 94.43
C VAL A 161 6.27 31.66 93.58
N ALA A 162 5.37 32.51 94.09
CA ALA A 162 4.19 32.93 93.34
C ALA A 162 4.57 33.67 92.04
N PHE A 163 5.63 34.47 92.05
CA PHE A 163 6.14 35.18 90.87
C PHE A 163 6.68 34.23 89.78
N ILE A 164 7.49 33.23 90.16
CA ILE A 164 8.04 32.25 89.20
C ILE A 164 6.90 31.49 88.49
N ILE A 165 5.89 31.04 89.24
CA ILE A 165 4.74 30.31 88.69
C ILE A 165 3.93 31.21 87.75
N PHE A 166 3.75 32.50 88.10
CA PHE A 166 3.10 33.48 87.23
C PHE A 166 3.82 33.61 85.87
N ILE A 167 5.15 33.75 85.86
CA ILE A 167 5.94 33.89 84.64
C ILE A 167 5.82 32.65 83.73
N VAL A 168 5.98 31.44 84.28
CA VAL A 168 5.86 30.19 83.49
C VAL A 168 4.49 30.10 82.80
N LYS A 169 3.41 30.50 83.48
CA LYS A 169 2.05 30.48 82.93
C LYS A 169 1.81 31.55 81.85
N CYS A 170 2.67 32.56 81.74
CA CYS A 170 2.59 33.58 80.68
C CYS A 170 3.10 33.06 79.33
N PHE A 171 4.00 32.06 79.31
CA PHE A 171 4.69 31.62 78.09
C PHE A 171 4.15 30.33 77.46
N THR A 172 3.14 29.68 78.04
CA THR A 172 2.48 28.51 77.40
C THR A 172 1.53 28.98 76.29
N GLY A 173 1.95 28.82 75.02
CA GLY A 173 1.15 29.12 73.81
C GLY A 173 0.18 28.00 73.43
N ILE A 174 -0.91 28.34 72.74
CA ILE A 174 -1.97 27.43 72.30
C ILE A 174 -1.82 27.16 70.80
N GLN A 175 -2.02 25.90 70.37
CA GLN A 175 -1.92 25.52 68.96
C GLN A 175 -3.03 26.17 68.10
N PRO A 176 -2.73 26.56 66.84
CA PRO A 176 -3.72 27.10 65.92
C PRO A 176 -4.69 26.00 65.43
N LEU A 177 -5.94 26.39 65.16
CA LEU A 177 -6.95 25.50 64.59
C LEU A 177 -6.62 25.16 63.12
N PRO A 178 -6.85 23.91 62.66
CA PRO A 178 -6.67 23.53 61.27
C PRO A 178 -7.61 24.29 60.32
N ARG A 179 -7.22 24.45 59.05
CA ARG A 179 -8.04 25.07 57.99
C ARG A 179 -8.80 24.02 57.19
N TYR A 180 -9.98 24.35 56.69
CA TYR A 180 -10.77 23.49 55.82
C TYR A 180 -10.16 23.40 54.41
N VAL A 181 -10.16 22.18 53.83
CA VAL A 181 -9.75 21.92 52.45
C VAL A 181 -10.90 21.18 51.75
N PRO A 182 -11.49 21.76 50.67
CA PRO A 182 -12.56 21.11 49.92
C PRO A 182 -12.14 19.81 49.25
N ALA A 183 -13.09 18.89 49.03
CA ALA A 183 -12.85 17.74 48.17
C ALA A 183 -12.71 18.17 46.69
N PRO A 184 -11.97 17.44 45.84
CA PRO A 184 -11.92 17.76 44.41
C PRO A 184 -13.30 17.59 43.76
N LYS A 185 -13.70 18.53 42.90
CA LYS A 185 -14.93 18.43 42.09
C LYS A 185 -14.81 17.28 41.08
N PRO A 186 -15.90 16.55 40.79
CA PRO A 186 -15.90 15.52 39.75
C PRO A 186 -15.59 16.15 38.39
N GLN A 187 -14.78 15.47 37.58
CA GLN A 187 -14.53 15.87 36.19
C GLN A 187 -15.62 15.28 35.28
N PRO A 188 -16.06 16.05 34.26
CA PRO A 188 -17.07 15.57 33.33
C PRO A 188 -16.55 14.37 32.54
N ALA A 189 -17.36 13.31 32.44
CA ALA A 189 -17.01 12.13 31.67
C ALA A 189 -17.00 12.44 30.15
N ILE A 190 -16.00 11.94 29.42
CA ILE A 190 -15.95 12.07 27.96
C ILE A 190 -17.13 11.28 27.34
N ARG A 191 -17.96 11.97 26.56
CA ARG A 191 -19.05 11.35 25.80
C ARG A 191 -18.50 10.66 24.55
N ILE A 192 -18.89 9.41 24.35
CA ILE A 192 -18.64 8.67 23.10
C ILE A 192 -19.92 8.80 22.26
N ALA A 193 -19.85 9.51 21.15
CA ALA A 193 -20.99 9.67 20.24
C ALA A 193 -21.24 8.37 19.46
N ASN A 194 -22.51 8.08 19.15
CA ASN A 194 -22.84 6.98 18.26
C ASN A 194 -22.35 7.30 16.85
N LYS A 195 -21.89 6.27 16.12
CA LYS A 195 -21.41 6.44 14.74
C LYS A 195 -22.57 6.87 13.84
N GLN A 196 -22.43 8.01 13.17
CA GLN A 196 -23.40 8.51 12.21
C GLN A 196 -23.52 7.53 11.01
N PRO A 197 -24.73 7.32 10.45
CA PRO A 197 -24.90 6.55 9.22
C PRO A 197 -24.09 7.17 8.07
N GLN A 198 -23.56 6.33 7.19
CA GLN A 198 -22.80 6.76 6.01
C GLN A 198 -23.75 7.10 4.87
N GLU A 199 -23.51 8.24 4.20
CA GLU A 199 -24.27 8.66 3.03
C GLU A 199 -24.04 7.70 1.85
N PRO A 200 -25.10 7.33 1.09
CA PRO A 200 -24.96 6.45 -0.06
C PRO A 200 -24.19 7.14 -1.21
N ALA A 201 -23.58 6.34 -2.09
CA ALA A 201 -22.89 6.84 -3.27
C ALA A 201 -23.90 7.21 -4.38
N PHE A 202 -23.70 8.36 -5.01
CA PHE A 202 -24.55 8.84 -6.11
C PHE A 202 -24.41 7.96 -7.37
N SER A 203 -25.51 7.78 -8.10
CA SER A 203 -25.56 6.95 -9.31
C SER A 203 -24.63 7.41 -10.43
N ASP A 204 -24.38 8.72 -10.57
CA ASP A 204 -23.46 9.28 -11.56
C ASP A 204 -22.00 8.85 -11.27
N ASP A 205 -21.58 8.89 -10.01
CA ASP A 205 -20.25 8.45 -9.58
C ASP A 205 -20.06 6.95 -9.78
N LEU A 206 -21.10 6.16 -9.55
CA LEU A 206 -21.08 4.71 -9.77
C LEU A 206 -21.04 4.36 -11.26
N THR A 207 -21.76 5.10 -12.10
CA THR A 207 -21.79 4.85 -13.56
C THR A 207 -20.43 5.13 -14.19
N ASN A 208 -19.71 6.15 -13.72
CA ASN A 208 -18.37 6.49 -14.20
C ASN A 208 -17.29 5.45 -13.85
N ARG A 209 -17.56 4.53 -12.92
CA ARG A 209 -16.66 3.40 -12.61
C ARG A 209 -16.69 2.30 -13.67
N PHE A 210 -17.71 2.27 -14.52
CA PHE A 210 -17.85 1.26 -15.56
C PHE A 210 -17.36 1.80 -16.91
N SER A 211 -16.49 1.04 -17.57
CA SER A 211 -16.00 1.34 -18.92
C SER A 211 -16.64 0.41 -19.95
N CYS A 212 -16.80 0.92 -21.17
CA CYS A 212 -17.17 0.10 -22.31
C CYS A 212 -16.08 -0.97 -22.53
N PRO A 213 -16.44 -2.28 -22.61
CA PRO A 213 -15.49 -3.30 -23.03
C PRO A 213 -14.93 -2.98 -24.42
N SER A 214 -13.67 -3.33 -24.66
CA SER A 214 -13.06 -3.22 -25.99
C SER A 214 -12.95 -4.59 -26.65
N VAL A 215 -13.63 -4.74 -27.79
CA VAL A 215 -13.59 -5.95 -28.61
C VAL A 215 -12.21 -6.11 -29.23
N ILE A 216 -11.63 -5.01 -29.74
CA ILE A 216 -10.33 -5.07 -30.41
C ILE A 216 -9.20 -5.43 -29.45
N ALA A 217 -9.18 -4.86 -28.24
CA ALA A 217 -8.15 -5.16 -27.25
C ALA A 217 -8.19 -6.64 -26.83
N GLN A 218 -9.40 -7.16 -26.53
CA GLN A 218 -9.58 -8.58 -26.19
C GLN A 218 -9.24 -9.49 -27.37
N TRP A 219 -9.57 -9.08 -28.61
CA TRP A 219 -9.22 -9.86 -29.79
C TRP A 219 -7.70 -9.99 -29.96
N MET A 220 -6.97 -8.88 -29.85
CA MET A 220 -5.50 -8.89 -29.89
C MET A 220 -4.90 -9.74 -28.77
N GLU A 221 -5.51 -9.72 -27.57
CA GLU A 221 -5.07 -10.55 -26.44
C GLU A 221 -5.22 -12.05 -26.71
N VAL A 222 -6.32 -12.47 -27.34
CA VAL A 222 -6.63 -13.89 -27.54
C VAL A 222 -5.91 -14.50 -28.73
N ILE A 223 -5.61 -13.73 -29.79
CA ILE A 223 -4.94 -14.24 -30.99
C ILE A 223 -3.44 -14.50 -30.81
N GLN A 224 -2.83 -13.96 -29.76
CA GLN A 224 -1.42 -14.19 -29.44
C GLN A 224 -1.23 -15.39 -28.53
N TYR A 225 -0.01 -15.94 -28.50
CA TYR A 225 0.36 -16.93 -27.50
C TYR A 225 0.31 -16.32 -26.09
N LYS A 226 -0.16 -17.10 -25.11
CA LYS A 226 -0.09 -16.73 -23.70
C LYS A 226 1.36 -16.74 -23.21
N ASP A 227 1.59 -16.10 -22.08
CA ASP A 227 2.89 -16.06 -21.39
C ASP A 227 4.05 -15.66 -22.31
N GLN A 228 3.80 -14.74 -23.25
CA GLN A 228 4.80 -14.27 -24.21
C GLN A 228 5.44 -15.40 -25.05
N GLY A 229 4.66 -16.40 -25.45
CA GLY A 229 5.16 -17.50 -26.29
C GLY A 229 5.81 -18.66 -25.53
N LYS A 230 5.95 -18.60 -24.20
CA LYS A 230 6.53 -19.70 -23.40
C LYS A 230 5.73 -21.01 -23.51
N GLU A 231 4.42 -20.92 -23.72
CA GLU A 231 3.55 -22.09 -23.99
C GLU A 231 3.99 -22.85 -25.24
N TYR A 232 4.35 -22.12 -26.31
CA TYR A 232 4.83 -22.71 -27.55
C TYR A 232 6.10 -23.55 -27.32
N PHE A 233 7.10 -22.99 -26.63
CA PHE A 233 8.36 -23.69 -26.38
C PHE A 233 8.21 -24.91 -25.48
N ARG A 234 7.31 -24.86 -24.48
CA ARG A 234 6.98 -26.03 -23.66
C ARG A 234 6.43 -27.17 -24.52
N LYS A 235 5.45 -26.87 -25.37
CA LYS A 235 4.86 -27.85 -26.29
C LYS A 235 5.88 -28.37 -27.33
N LEU A 236 6.74 -27.50 -27.86
CA LEU A 236 7.79 -27.88 -28.80
C LEU A 236 8.79 -28.86 -28.16
N ALA A 237 9.20 -28.62 -26.91
CA ALA A 237 10.09 -29.51 -26.18
C ALA A 237 9.46 -30.89 -25.91
N GLU A 238 8.15 -30.91 -25.62
CA GLU A 238 7.38 -32.14 -25.40
C GLU A 238 7.21 -32.94 -26.71
N ASP A 239 6.83 -32.28 -27.80
CA ASP A 239 6.56 -32.90 -29.10
C ASP A 239 7.86 -33.32 -29.82
N ASN A 240 8.97 -32.59 -29.59
CA ASN A 240 10.27 -32.85 -30.20
C ASN A 240 11.43 -32.64 -29.21
N PRO A 241 11.79 -33.68 -28.42
CA PRO A 241 12.89 -33.59 -27.46
C PRO A 241 14.25 -33.23 -28.07
N LYS A 242 14.45 -33.46 -29.37
CA LYS A 242 15.69 -33.07 -30.06
C LYS A 242 15.81 -31.56 -30.28
N ALA A 243 14.69 -30.83 -30.27
CA ALA A 243 14.66 -29.37 -30.41
C ALA A 243 15.12 -28.63 -29.14
N ILE A 244 15.23 -29.31 -27.99
CA ILE A 244 15.56 -28.71 -26.68
C ILE A 244 16.86 -27.89 -26.74
N GLY A 245 17.84 -28.30 -27.55
CA GLY A 245 19.10 -27.56 -27.70
C GLY A 245 18.96 -26.20 -28.41
N GLY A 246 17.95 -26.02 -29.27
CA GLY A 246 17.69 -24.78 -30.02
C GLY A 246 16.80 -23.78 -29.27
N ILE A 247 15.90 -24.27 -28.43
CA ILE A 247 14.91 -23.46 -27.69
C ILE A 247 15.51 -22.26 -26.95
N PRO A 248 16.65 -22.36 -26.23
CA PRO A 248 17.25 -21.20 -25.56
C PRO A 248 17.55 -20.05 -26.52
N GLY A 249 17.96 -20.36 -27.76
CA GLY A 249 18.27 -19.37 -28.77
C GLY A 249 17.03 -18.67 -29.29
N GLU A 250 15.99 -19.43 -29.63
CA GLU A 250 14.71 -18.88 -30.08
C GLU A 250 14.04 -18.04 -28.98
N MET A 251 14.11 -18.49 -27.72
CA MET A 251 13.59 -17.73 -26.58
C MET A 251 14.33 -16.42 -26.35
N ALA A 252 15.67 -16.43 -26.45
CA ALA A 252 16.47 -15.20 -26.33
C ALA A 252 16.10 -14.21 -27.43
N MET A 253 16.00 -14.68 -28.67
CA MET A 253 15.56 -13.88 -29.81
C MET A 253 14.16 -13.29 -29.63
N LEU A 254 13.18 -14.09 -29.18
CA LEU A 254 11.82 -13.61 -28.91
C LEU A 254 11.79 -12.57 -27.80
N ASN A 255 12.48 -12.82 -26.68
CA ASN A 255 12.52 -11.91 -25.54
C ASN A 255 13.05 -10.53 -25.96
N GLU A 256 14.14 -10.50 -26.73
CA GLU A 256 14.69 -9.22 -27.19
C GLU A 256 13.75 -8.47 -28.14
N HIS A 257 12.98 -9.17 -28.98
CA HIS A 257 11.93 -8.51 -29.78
C HIS A 257 10.86 -7.90 -28.87
N ILE A 258 10.43 -8.60 -27.82
CA ILE A 258 9.47 -8.07 -26.84
C ILE A 258 10.04 -6.83 -26.13
N TRP A 259 11.32 -6.85 -25.73
CA TRP A 259 11.96 -5.75 -25.01
C TRP A 259 12.18 -4.51 -25.90
N CYS A 260 12.65 -4.69 -27.13
CA CYS A 260 12.89 -3.59 -28.08
C CYS A 260 11.59 -2.86 -28.47
N GLU A 261 10.45 -3.53 -28.38
CA GLU A 261 9.15 -2.99 -28.76
C GLU A 261 8.48 -2.09 -27.71
N ARG A 262 9.19 -1.74 -26.65
CA ARG A 262 8.79 -0.58 -25.81
C ARG A 262 9.00 0.77 -26.50
N ILE A 263 9.64 0.80 -27.67
CA ILE A 263 10.16 2.05 -28.25
C ILE A 263 9.45 2.53 -29.52
N ASP A 264 8.95 1.72 -30.47
CA ASP A 264 8.10 2.25 -31.59
C ASP A 264 7.52 1.26 -32.65
N LEU A 265 7.57 -0.07 -32.48
CA LEU A 265 7.24 -0.98 -33.58
C LEU A 265 5.99 -1.83 -33.31
N GLU A 266 4.86 -1.42 -33.88
CA GLU A 266 3.68 -2.25 -34.14
C GLU A 266 4.09 -3.39 -35.09
N GLY A 267 4.65 -4.47 -34.54
CA GLY A 267 5.13 -5.64 -35.28
C GLY A 267 4.41 -6.93 -34.94
N ILE A 268 4.48 -7.88 -35.86
CA ILE A 268 3.98 -9.25 -35.72
C ILE A 268 5.16 -10.21 -35.68
N TYR A 269 5.11 -11.19 -34.78
CA TYR A 269 6.09 -12.26 -34.71
C TYR A 269 5.41 -13.62 -34.80
N ILE A 270 5.97 -14.50 -35.63
CA ILE A 270 5.53 -15.89 -35.79
C ILE A 270 6.66 -16.82 -35.34
N LEU A 271 6.36 -17.67 -34.36
CA LEU A 271 7.28 -18.67 -33.80
C LEU A 271 7.24 -19.97 -34.63
N GLY A 272 8.39 -20.49 -35.04
CA GLY A 272 8.53 -21.80 -35.68
C GLY A 272 7.61 -22.02 -36.88
N LEU A 273 7.80 -21.27 -37.97
CA LEU A 273 6.94 -21.40 -39.15
C LEU A 273 7.31 -22.65 -39.95
N LYS A 274 6.40 -23.61 -40.04
CA LYS A 274 6.60 -24.81 -40.86
C LYS A 274 6.25 -24.55 -42.31
N THR A 275 7.24 -24.72 -43.18
CA THR A 275 7.06 -24.59 -44.65
C THR A 275 7.31 -25.90 -45.40
N SER A 276 7.66 -26.97 -44.67
CA SER A 276 7.86 -28.32 -45.20
C SER A 276 7.75 -29.35 -44.08
N THR A 277 7.68 -30.64 -44.42
CA THR A 277 7.68 -31.73 -43.43
C THR A 277 8.97 -31.83 -42.61
N GLN A 278 10.08 -31.28 -43.12
CA GLN A 278 11.40 -31.32 -42.49
C GLN A 278 11.93 -29.95 -42.04
N GLY A 279 11.29 -28.85 -42.46
CA GLY A 279 11.86 -27.51 -42.32
C GLY A 279 11.04 -26.64 -41.37
N ASP A 280 11.69 -26.26 -40.28
CA ASP A 280 11.26 -25.25 -39.34
C ASP A 280 12.01 -23.94 -39.64
N ILE A 281 11.33 -22.81 -39.49
CA ILE A 281 11.93 -21.47 -39.52
C ILE A 281 11.78 -20.95 -38.10
N ASP A 282 12.89 -20.79 -37.38
CA ASP A 282 12.94 -20.45 -35.96
C ASP A 282 12.01 -19.26 -35.61
N GLY A 283 12.06 -18.20 -36.43
CA GLY A 283 11.18 -17.06 -36.28
C GLY A 283 10.97 -16.25 -37.54
N ILE A 284 9.82 -15.59 -37.62
CA ILE A 284 9.57 -14.55 -38.62
C ILE A 284 9.11 -13.29 -37.90
N SER A 285 9.84 -12.20 -38.11
CA SER A 285 9.45 -10.87 -37.63
C SER A 285 8.91 -10.04 -38.80
N ILE A 286 7.73 -9.48 -38.64
CA ILE A 286 7.07 -8.62 -39.64
C ILE A 286 6.91 -7.25 -38.99
N THR A 287 7.55 -6.24 -39.55
CA THR A 287 7.60 -4.88 -38.99
C THR A 287 7.40 -3.84 -40.09
N LYS A 288 7.29 -2.56 -39.70
CA LYS A 288 7.33 -1.42 -40.64
C LYS A 288 8.61 -1.37 -41.48
N LYS A 289 9.69 -2.04 -41.04
CA LYS A 289 10.99 -2.11 -41.73
C LYS A 289 11.11 -3.27 -42.70
N GLY A 290 10.15 -4.20 -42.73
CA GLY A 290 10.20 -5.38 -43.58
C GLY A 290 9.85 -6.69 -42.86
N LEU A 291 10.00 -7.78 -43.60
CA LEU A 291 9.84 -9.16 -43.14
C LEU A 291 11.21 -9.80 -42.98
N TRP A 292 11.52 -10.27 -41.77
CA TRP A 292 12.78 -10.90 -41.42
C TRP A 292 12.57 -12.38 -41.15
N VAL A 293 13.20 -13.22 -41.97
CA VAL A 293 13.32 -14.67 -41.79
C VAL A 293 14.52 -14.93 -40.88
N LEU A 294 14.29 -15.50 -39.71
CA LEU A 294 15.28 -15.59 -38.65
C LEU A 294 15.70 -17.03 -38.43
N GLU A 295 17.02 -17.20 -38.32
CA GLU A 295 17.67 -18.45 -37.95
C GLU A 295 18.49 -18.19 -36.69
N SER A 296 18.17 -18.85 -35.57
CA SER A 296 18.79 -18.60 -34.27
C SER A 296 19.81 -19.68 -33.90
N LYS A 297 20.94 -19.27 -33.33
CA LYS A 297 22.01 -20.20 -32.91
C LYS A 297 22.53 -19.84 -31.52
N TYR A 298 22.29 -20.73 -30.56
CA TYR A 298 22.72 -20.57 -29.16
C TYR A 298 24.10 -21.20 -28.91
N LEU A 299 25.15 -20.63 -29.51
CA LEU A 299 26.52 -21.12 -29.40
C LEU A 299 27.34 -20.30 -28.41
N LEU A 300 28.27 -20.94 -27.71
CA LEU A 300 29.21 -20.32 -26.77
C LEU A 300 30.61 -20.24 -27.38
N GLY A 301 31.45 -19.34 -26.86
CA GLY A 301 32.86 -19.26 -27.24
C GLY A 301 33.05 -18.61 -28.61
N ASN A 302 34.10 -18.99 -29.33
CA ASN A 302 34.45 -18.38 -30.60
C ASN A 302 33.84 -19.17 -31.76
N VAL A 303 33.09 -18.49 -32.63
CA VAL A 303 32.48 -19.07 -33.84
C VAL A 303 33.12 -18.42 -35.07
N VAL A 304 33.69 -19.25 -35.92
CA VAL A 304 34.42 -18.83 -37.11
C VAL A 304 33.72 -19.37 -38.35
N TYR A 305 33.60 -18.54 -39.38
CA TYR A 305 33.21 -18.97 -40.72
C TYR A 305 34.25 -18.49 -41.73
N LYS A 306 34.90 -19.44 -42.41
CA LYS A 306 35.93 -19.16 -43.40
C LYS A 306 35.92 -20.23 -44.47
N ASN A 307 35.97 -19.82 -45.74
CA ASN A 307 35.99 -20.71 -46.91
C ASN A 307 34.82 -21.73 -46.92
N GLY A 308 33.62 -21.31 -46.48
CA GLY A 308 32.43 -22.16 -46.49
C GLY A 308 32.34 -23.16 -45.32
N ILE A 309 33.21 -23.05 -44.30
CA ILE A 309 33.27 -23.99 -43.19
C ILE A 309 33.05 -23.24 -41.87
N TRP A 310 32.11 -23.75 -41.08
CA TRP A 310 31.82 -23.29 -39.72
C TRP A 310 32.65 -24.06 -38.69
N LYS A 311 33.20 -23.34 -37.71
CA LYS A 311 33.93 -23.91 -36.57
C LYS A 311 33.51 -23.24 -35.27
N GLN A 312 33.48 -24.01 -34.19
CA GLN A 312 33.24 -23.49 -32.84
C GLN A 312 34.38 -23.91 -31.91
N SER A 313 34.93 -22.96 -31.16
CA SER A 313 35.91 -23.21 -30.10
C SER A 313 35.33 -22.79 -28.76
N VAL A 314 35.37 -23.67 -27.76
CA VAL A 314 34.85 -23.42 -26.40
C VAL A 314 35.94 -23.62 -25.37
N TYR A 315 35.93 -22.82 -24.30
CA TYR A 315 36.82 -23.03 -23.17
C TYR A 315 36.25 -24.11 -22.25
N VAL A 316 36.92 -25.24 -22.16
CA VAL A 316 36.50 -26.38 -21.34
C VAL A 316 37.27 -26.36 -20.02
N LYS A 317 36.54 -26.46 -18.91
CA LYS A 317 37.12 -26.68 -17.58
C LYS A 317 36.95 -28.15 -17.21
N HIS A 318 38.03 -28.79 -16.77
CA HIS A 318 38.06 -30.19 -16.36
C HIS A 318 38.11 -30.27 -14.83
N PRO A 319 36.99 -30.57 -14.14
CA PRO A 319 36.94 -30.56 -12.68
C PRO A 319 37.97 -31.53 -12.08
N GLY A 320 38.86 -31.00 -11.23
CA GLY A 320 39.94 -31.78 -10.62
C GLY A 320 41.19 -31.98 -11.50
N GLN A 321 41.19 -31.45 -12.74
CA GLN A 321 42.30 -31.53 -13.69
C GLN A 321 42.54 -30.18 -14.39
N SER A 322 42.77 -29.12 -13.61
CA SER A 322 42.90 -27.75 -14.13
C SER A 322 44.03 -27.55 -15.15
N TYR A 323 45.01 -28.45 -15.22
CA TYR A 323 46.07 -28.44 -16.23
C TYR A 323 45.58 -28.84 -17.63
N MET A 324 44.38 -29.43 -17.73
CA MET A 324 43.71 -29.76 -18.99
C MET A 324 42.74 -28.67 -19.43
N ASP A 325 42.50 -27.65 -18.60
CA ASP A 325 41.63 -26.52 -18.98
C ASP A 325 42.20 -25.80 -20.21
N GLY A 326 41.36 -25.54 -21.20
CA GLY A 326 41.82 -24.94 -22.44
C GLY A 326 40.72 -24.73 -23.48
N TRP A 327 41.10 -24.16 -24.61
CA TRP A 327 40.23 -24.01 -25.77
C TRP A 327 40.21 -25.30 -26.57
N GLU A 328 39.01 -25.85 -26.77
CA GLU A 328 38.79 -27.06 -27.56
C GLU A 328 37.88 -26.73 -28.76
N GLU A 329 38.26 -27.18 -29.96
CA GLU A 329 37.38 -27.12 -31.14
C GLU A 329 36.29 -28.19 -30.99
N LYS A 330 35.03 -27.76 -31.04
CA LYS A 330 33.89 -28.66 -30.93
C LYS A 330 33.51 -29.17 -32.32
N GLU A 331 33.59 -30.47 -32.50
CA GLU A 331 33.01 -31.10 -33.69
C GLU A 331 31.48 -31.10 -33.60
N PHE A 332 30.83 -30.61 -34.64
CA PHE A 332 29.38 -30.72 -34.77
C PHE A 332 29.01 -32.14 -35.18
N THR A 333 28.07 -32.75 -34.46
CA THR A 333 27.59 -34.13 -34.72
C THR A 333 26.83 -34.25 -36.05
N GLU A 334 26.34 -33.15 -36.58
CA GLU A 334 25.69 -33.03 -37.90
C GLU A 334 26.28 -31.84 -38.66
N PRO A 335 26.20 -31.80 -40.01
CA PRO A 335 26.67 -30.66 -40.79
C PRO A 335 26.04 -29.34 -40.33
N PHE A 336 26.82 -28.51 -39.63
CA PHE A 336 26.39 -27.19 -39.19
C PHE A 336 26.44 -26.21 -40.37
N GLN A 337 25.28 -25.95 -40.98
CA GLN A 337 25.15 -25.12 -42.20
C GLN A 337 23.98 -24.12 -42.07
N PRO A 338 24.02 -23.19 -41.09
CA PRO A 338 22.94 -22.22 -40.86
C PRO A 338 22.69 -21.28 -42.05
N ASP A 339 23.72 -20.97 -42.84
CA ASP A 339 23.66 -20.20 -44.08
C ASP A 339 22.82 -20.90 -45.15
N VAL A 340 23.05 -22.20 -45.37
CA VAL A 340 22.28 -22.99 -46.33
C VAL A 340 20.82 -23.18 -45.87
N GLN A 341 20.59 -23.29 -44.56
CA GLN A 341 19.26 -23.40 -43.99
C GLN A 341 18.47 -22.10 -44.21
N LEU A 342 19.09 -20.96 -43.88
CA LEU A 342 18.49 -19.64 -44.09
C LEU A 342 18.23 -19.35 -45.57
N GLU A 343 19.16 -19.67 -46.47
CA GLU A 343 18.97 -19.49 -47.92
C GLU A 343 17.72 -20.22 -48.42
N LYS A 344 17.55 -21.48 -48.00
CA LYS A 344 16.37 -22.28 -48.34
C LYS A 344 15.10 -21.69 -47.74
N ALA A 345 15.16 -21.20 -46.51
CA ALA A 345 14.02 -20.57 -45.84
C ALA A 345 13.58 -19.30 -46.57
N VAL A 346 14.51 -18.37 -46.85
CA VAL A 346 14.24 -17.14 -47.60
C VAL A 346 13.67 -17.45 -48.98
N LYS A 347 14.29 -18.37 -49.75
CA LYS A 347 13.77 -18.78 -51.07
C LYS A 347 12.32 -19.30 -51.00
N LYS A 348 11.98 -20.11 -50.00
CA LYS A 348 10.61 -20.58 -49.79
C LYS A 348 9.65 -19.44 -49.48
N ILE A 349 10.03 -18.54 -48.57
CA ILE A 349 9.21 -17.40 -48.18
C ILE A 349 8.99 -16.47 -49.39
N THR A 350 10.03 -16.09 -50.12
CA THR A 350 9.92 -15.30 -51.36
C THR A 350 8.99 -15.97 -52.38
N HIS A 351 9.05 -17.30 -52.51
CA HIS A 351 8.16 -18.03 -53.41
C HIS A 351 6.69 -18.00 -52.95
N LEU A 352 6.41 -18.08 -51.64
CA LEU A 352 5.05 -17.95 -51.10
C LEU A 352 4.43 -16.58 -51.44
N PHE A 353 5.24 -15.53 -51.51
CA PHE A 353 4.80 -14.19 -51.89
C PHE A 353 4.87 -13.91 -53.39
N SER A 354 5.12 -14.90 -54.26
CA SER A 354 5.32 -14.65 -55.70
C SER A 354 4.13 -14.00 -56.39
N ASP A 355 2.91 -14.42 -56.08
CA ASP A 355 1.68 -13.80 -56.59
C ASP A 355 1.40 -12.45 -55.92
N TYR A 356 1.54 -12.39 -54.58
CA TYR A 356 1.37 -11.16 -53.82
C TYR A 356 2.31 -10.03 -54.30
N SER A 357 3.54 -10.39 -54.68
CA SER A 357 4.56 -9.48 -55.17
C SER A 357 4.30 -8.96 -56.59
N LYS A 358 3.36 -9.54 -57.34
CA LYS A 358 2.91 -8.99 -58.63
C LYS A 358 2.10 -7.72 -58.41
N GLU A 359 1.26 -7.73 -57.37
CA GLU A 359 0.43 -6.59 -56.98
C GLU A 359 1.19 -5.65 -56.03
N ASN A 360 2.19 -6.16 -55.31
CA ASN A 360 3.01 -5.42 -54.35
C ASN A 360 4.51 -5.56 -54.64
N PRO A 361 5.06 -4.86 -55.66
CA PRO A 361 6.45 -5.03 -56.05
C PRO A 361 7.47 -4.78 -54.92
N TRP A 362 7.17 -3.84 -54.02
CA TRP A 362 7.98 -3.50 -52.84
C TRP A 362 8.23 -4.70 -51.91
N MET A 363 7.35 -5.72 -51.92
CA MET A 363 7.48 -6.89 -51.05
C MET A 363 8.75 -7.70 -51.35
N LYS A 364 9.25 -7.68 -52.59
CA LYS A 364 10.46 -8.43 -52.96
C LYS A 364 11.69 -7.93 -52.20
N ASP A 365 11.78 -6.61 -52.05
CA ASP A 365 12.90 -5.95 -51.38
C ASP A 365 12.70 -5.90 -49.85
N ALA A 366 11.46 -6.12 -49.39
CA ALA A 366 11.11 -6.16 -47.97
C ALA A 366 11.45 -7.49 -47.27
N ILE A 367 11.75 -8.56 -48.00
CA ILE A 367 12.08 -9.88 -47.41
C ILE A 367 13.59 -9.99 -47.21
N SER A 368 13.99 -10.09 -45.94
CA SER A 368 15.39 -10.25 -45.52
C SER A 368 15.58 -11.53 -44.71
N GLY A 369 16.79 -12.09 -44.73
CA GLY A 369 17.17 -13.24 -43.91
C GLY A 369 18.30 -12.87 -42.96
N THR A 370 18.30 -13.39 -41.73
CA THR A 370 19.39 -13.15 -40.78
C THR A 370 19.69 -14.36 -39.91
N ILE A 371 20.99 -14.66 -39.73
CA ILE A 371 21.48 -15.62 -38.74
C ILE A 371 21.80 -14.86 -37.46
N VAL A 372 21.12 -15.20 -36.36
CA VAL A 372 21.27 -14.53 -35.07
C VAL A 372 21.97 -15.45 -34.08
N PHE A 373 23.14 -15.04 -33.62
CA PHE A 373 23.84 -15.71 -32.52
C PHE A 373 23.38 -15.10 -31.19
N THR A 374 22.69 -15.90 -30.40
CA THR A 374 21.84 -15.42 -29.31
C THR A 374 22.45 -15.58 -27.93
N ASN A 375 23.57 -16.28 -27.80
CA ASN A 375 24.32 -16.36 -26.55
C ASN A 375 25.18 -15.10 -26.35
N GLU A 376 25.23 -14.56 -25.14
CA GLU A 376 26.00 -13.36 -24.82
C GLU A 376 27.52 -13.58 -24.90
N ASN A 377 27.98 -14.79 -24.59
CA ASN A 377 29.41 -15.16 -24.55
C ASN A 377 29.89 -15.77 -25.89
N VAL A 378 29.17 -15.49 -26.98
CA VAL A 378 29.63 -15.85 -28.33
C VAL A 378 30.52 -14.73 -28.86
N ASP A 379 31.65 -15.08 -29.47
CA ASP A 379 32.46 -14.19 -30.28
C ASP A 379 32.45 -14.66 -31.73
N LEU A 380 32.36 -13.73 -32.67
CA LEU A 380 32.14 -14.03 -34.08
C LEU A 380 33.35 -13.53 -34.90
N ASP A 381 34.05 -14.44 -35.55
CA ASP A 381 35.04 -14.17 -36.60
C ASP A 381 34.55 -14.80 -37.91
N ILE A 382 33.51 -14.18 -38.45
CA ILE A 382 32.82 -14.64 -39.65
C ILE A 382 33.25 -13.72 -40.79
N SER A 383 33.77 -14.32 -41.86
CA SER A 383 34.12 -13.60 -43.09
C SER A 383 33.52 -14.34 -44.28
N ASN A 384 33.04 -13.61 -45.28
CA ASN A 384 32.47 -14.18 -46.52
C ASN A 384 31.16 -14.99 -46.33
N CYS A 385 30.29 -14.59 -45.39
CA CYS A 385 28.91 -15.09 -45.35
C CYS A 385 28.03 -14.23 -46.27
N ASP A 386 27.28 -14.85 -47.17
CA ASP A 386 26.41 -14.14 -48.12
C ASP A 386 25.15 -13.54 -47.47
N PHE A 387 24.83 -13.96 -46.25
CA PHE A 387 23.70 -13.47 -45.47
C PHE A 387 24.16 -12.56 -44.33
N LEU A 388 23.26 -11.68 -43.90
CA LEU A 388 23.44 -10.94 -42.66
C LEU A 388 23.55 -11.93 -41.49
N TYR A 389 24.57 -11.74 -40.67
CA TYR A 389 24.72 -12.40 -39.38
C TYR A 389 25.00 -11.36 -38.31
N ALA A 390 24.53 -11.60 -37.09
CA ALA A 390 24.80 -10.70 -35.98
C ALA A 390 24.69 -11.41 -34.63
N LYS A 391 25.34 -10.83 -33.61
CA LYS A 391 24.89 -11.03 -32.23
C LYS A 391 23.51 -10.37 -32.06
N ILE A 392 22.73 -10.82 -31.09
CA ILE A 392 21.35 -10.37 -30.87
C ILE A 392 21.18 -8.84 -30.90
N TYR A 393 21.99 -8.08 -30.15
CA TYR A 393 21.97 -6.62 -30.14
C TYR A 393 22.31 -5.98 -31.50
N GLY A 394 23.23 -6.60 -32.25
CA GLY A 394 23.62 -6.13 -33.58
C GLY A 394 22.46 -6.24 -34.57
N TYR A 395 21.71 -7.34 -34.53
CA TYR A 395 20.52 -7.54 -35.35
C TYR A 395 19.45 -6.48 -35.07
N PHE A 396 19.13 -6.21 -33.79
CA PHE A 396 18.15 -5.17 -33.46
C PHE A 396 18.64 -3.77 -33.84
N SER A 397 19.94 -3.50 -33.79
CA SER A 397 20.49 -2.25 -34.30
C SER A 397 20.25 -2.06 -35.80
N VAL A 398 20.29 -3.14 -36.58
CA VAL A 398 19.99 -3.11 -38.02
C VAL A 398 18.52 -2.79 -38.26
N ILE A 399 17.61 -3.46 -37.57
CA ILE A 399 16.16 -3.17 -37.69
C ILE A 399 15.86 -1.73 -37.29
N PHE A 400 16.38 -1.29 -36.14
CA PHE A 400 16.12 0.05 -35.63
C PHE A 400 16.61 1.16 -36.57
N LYS A 401 17.78 0.96 -37.20
CA LYS A 401 18.36 1.93 -38.16
C LYS A 401 17.77 1.83 -39.57
N GLY A 402 17.00 0.79 -39.86
CA GLY A 402 16.34 0.60 -41.15
C GLY A 402 15.37 1.74 -41.46
N GLN A 403 15.10 1.97 -42.74
CA GLN A 403 14.03 2.89 -43.16
C GLN A 403 12.68 2.19 -43.09
N ASP A 404 11.63 2.94 -42.72
CA ASP A 404 10.27 2.43 -42.81
C ASP A 404 9.87 2.24 -44.27
N ILE A 405 9.09 1.20 -44.51
CA ILE A 405 8.42 0.93 -45.76
C ILE A 405 6.99 1.44 -45.58
N ASP A 406 6.62 2.51 -46.30
CA ASP A 406 5.33 3.20 -46.12
C ASP A 406 4.13 2.25 -46.30
N GLU A 407 4.26 1.25 -47.17
CA GLU A 407 3.22 0.26 -47.43
C GLU A 407 3.04 -0.78 -46.30
N MET A 408 4.00 -0.92 -45.37
CA MET A 408 3.96 -1.88 -44.25
C MET A 408 3.08 -1.40 -43.08
N THR A 409 1.82 -1.04 -43.37
CA THR A 409 0.81 -0.77 -42.33
C THR A 409 0.50 -2.02 -41.51
N PHE A 410 -0.09 -1.86 -40.33
CA PHE A 410 -0.45 -3.01 -39.48
C PHE A 410 -1.40 -4.01 -40.18
N GLU A 411 -2.36 -3.52 -40.97
CA GLU A 411 -3.23 -4.35 -41.79
C GLU A 411 -2.44 -5.14 -42.84
N ARG A 412 -1.42 -4.52 -43.46
CA ARG A 412 -0.55 -5.18 -44.42
C ARG A 412 0.29 -6.26 -43.75
N GLN A 413 0.79 -6.00 -42.54
CA GLN A 413 1.50 -7.00 -41.75
C GLN A 413 0.58 -8.20 -41.40
N LEU A 414 -0.68 -7.97 -41.06
CA LEU A 414 -1.67 -9.03 -40.82
C LEU A 414 -1.98 -9.85 -42.08
N GLU A 415 -2.06 -9.21 -43.24
CA GLU A 415 -2.24 -9.88 -44.53
C GLU A 415 -1.05 -10.79 -44.88
N ILE A 416 0.17 -10.27 -44.68
CA ILE A 416 1.41 -11.02 -44.83
C ILE A 416 1.43 -12.22 -43.87
N ALA A 417 1.04 -12.02 -42.61
CA ALA A 417 0.92 -13.09 -41.64
C ALA A 417 -0.12 -14.14 -42.08
N ASP A 418 -1.27 -13.73 -42.63
CA ASP A 418 -2.28 -14.66 -43.15
C ASP A 418 -1.72 -15.54 -44.29
N ILE A 419 -0.92 -14.98 -45.21
CA ILE A 419 -0.26 -15.73 -46.30
C ILE A 419 0.71 -16.77 -45.73
N LEU A 420 1.56 -16.37 -44.77
CA LEU A 420 2.50 -17.28 -44.11
C LEU A 420 1.80 -18.41 -43.36
N LEU A 421 0.76 -18.08 -42.59
CA LEU A 421 0.01 -19.06 -41.82
C LEU A 421 -0.80 -20.00 -42.72
N ALA A 422 -1.32 -19.52 -43.86
CA ALA A 422 -1.95 -20.39 -44.84
C ALA A 422 -0.98 -21.45 -45.38
N ALA A 423 0.30 -21.10 -45.56
CA ALA A 423 1.34 -22.07 -45.91
C ALA A 423 1.64 -23.04 -44.76
N ASN A 424 1.70 -22.54 -43.51
CA ASN A 424 1.92 -23.35 -42.30
C ASN A 424 0.84 -24.42 -42.09
N ARG A 425 -0.42 -24.11 -42.43
CA ARG A 425 -1.57 -25.02 -42.24
C ARG A 425 -1.49 -26.32 -43.02
N LYS A 426 -0.66 -26.38 -44.06
CA LYS A 426 -0.34 -27.64 -44.75
C LYS A 426 0.32 -28.67 -43.82
N TYR A 427 0.95 -28.20 -42.74
CA TYR A 427 1.71 -28.99 -41.77
C TYR A 427 1.10 -28.95 -40.36
N GLU A 428 0.47 -27.84 -39.96
CA GLU A 428 -0.22 -27.70 -38.67
C GLU A 428 -1.70 -27.35 -38.88
N LYS A 429 -2.59 -28.34 -38.76
CA LYS A 429 -3.99 -28.23 -39.20
C LYS A 429 -4.95 -27.56 -38.22
N GLU A 430 -4.53 -27.24 -37.00
CA GLU A 430 -5.41 -26.60 -36.03
C GLU A 430 -5.76 -25.19 -36.52
N GLU A 431 -7.05 -24.91 -36.73
CA GLU A 431 -7.52 -23.65 -37.30
C GLU A 431 -8.73 -23.10 -36.54
N VAL A 432 -8.61 -21.84 -36.11
CA VAL A 432 -9.67 -21.05 -35.49
C VAL A 432 -9.79 -19.73 -36.25
N SER A 433 -10.99 -19.43 -36.75
CA SER A 433 -11.23 -18.18 -37.47
C SER A 433 -11.16 -16.99 -36.52
N ALA A 434 -10.20 -16.09 -36.74
CA ALA A 434 -10.07 -14.85 -35.98
C ALA A 434 -11.24 -13.89 -36.21
N MET A 435 -11.93 -14.02 -37.36
CA MET A 435 -13.18 -13.30 -37.63
C MET A 435 -14.32 -13.79 -36.75
N GLN A 436 -14.47 -15.11 -36.58
CA GLN A 436 -15.49 -15.66 -35.68
C GLN A 436 -15.18 -15.29 -34.22
N LEU A 437 -13.90 -15.32 -33.84
CA LEU A 437 -13.45 -14.88 -32.51
C LEU A 437 -13.92 -13.45 -32.19
N ALA A 438 -13.80 -12.51 -33.13
CA ALA A 438 -14.25 -11.13 -32.93
C ALA A 438 -15.77 -11.07 -32.63
N VAL A 439 -16.56 -11.86 -33.34
CA VAL A 439 -18.02 -11.99 -33.11
C VAL A 439 -18.31 -12.59 -31.74
N ASP A 440 -17.57 -13.62 -31.34
CA ASP A 440 -17.75 -14.29 -30.06
C ASP A 440 -17.42 -13.34 -28.89
N ILE A 441 -16.33 -12.58 -28.98
CA ILE A 441 -15.93 -11.56 -27.99
C ILE A 441 -17.01 -10.47 -27.87
N TYR A 442 -17.52 -9.98 -28.99
CA TYR A 442 -18.60 -8.99 -28.98
C TYR A 442 -19.84 -9.55 -28.29
N ASN A 443 -20.28 -10.77 -28.64
CA ASN A 443 -21.44 -11.41 -28.02
C ASN A 443 -21.25 -11.65 -26.51
N GLN A 444 -20.05 -12.02 -26.08
CA GLN A 444 -19.71 -12.16 -24.67
C GLN A 444 -19.74 -10.81 -23.94
N SER A 445 -19.23 -9.75 -24.56
CA SER A 445 -19.26 -8.39 -24.02
C SER A 445 -20.70 -7.92 -23.82
N ILE A 446 -21.59 -8.15 -24.80
CA ILE A 446 -23.02 -7.85 -24.69
C ILE A 446 -23.66 -8.59 -23.51
N LYS A 447 -23.42 -9.91 -23.38
CA LYS A 447 -23.94 -10.71 -22.27
C LYS A 447 -23.47 -10.18 -20.91
N SER A 448 -22.20 -9.78 -20.81
CA SER A 448 -21.63 -9.22 -19.58
C SER A 448 -22.27 -7.88 -19.22
N LEU A 449 -22.50 -7.00 -20.21
CA LEU A 449 -23.21 -5.72 -19.99
C LEU A 449 -24.67 -5.94 -19.57
N GLU A 450 -25.36 -6.90 -20.16
CA GLU A 450 -26.73 -7.24 -19.76
C GLU A 450 -26.80 -7.79 -18.33
N LYS A 451 -25.82 -8.61 -17.95
CA LYS A 451 -25.70 -9.12 -16.56
C LYS A 451 -25.42 -7.97 -15.60
N LEU A 452 -24.52 -7.05 -15.95
CA LEU A 452 -24.21 -5.87 -15.15
C LEU A 452 -25.45 -5.00 -14.90
N ILE A 453 -26.26 -4.76 -15.93
CA ILE A 453 -27.50 -3.97 -15.79
C ILE A 453 -28.54 -4.69 -14.92
N LYS A 454 -28.67 -6.01 -15.05
CA LYS A 454 -29.63 -6.79 -14.25
C LYS A 454 -29.26 -6.83 -12.77
N SER A 455 -27.97 -6.78 -12.45
CA SER A 455 -27.48 -6.90 -11.08
C SER A 455 -26.25 -6.03 -10.86
N PRO A 456 -26.40 -4.69 -10.83
CA PRO A 456 -25.28 -3.81 -10.56
C PRO A 456 -24.84 -4.02 -9.12
N VAL A 457 -23.57 -4.42 -8.94
CA VAL A 457 -22.95 -4.57 -7.64
C VAL A 457 -22.50 -3.18 -7.19
N ILE A 458 -23.17 -2.65 -6.18
CA ILE A 458 -22.80 -1.39 -5.52
C ILE A 458 -21.98 -1.80 -4.30
N ASN A 459 -20.65 -1.73 -4.41
CA ASN A 459 -19.72 -1.93 -3.30
C ASN A 459 -19.34 -0.58 -2.70
#